data_AF-A0AAE2CSE6-F1
#
_entry.id   AF-A0AAE2CSE6-F1
#
_cell.length_a   1.000
_cell.length_b   1.000
_cell.length_c   1.000
_cell.angle_alpha   90.00
_cell.angle_beta   90.00
_cell.angle_gamma   90.00
#
_symmetry.space_group_name_H-M   'P 1'
#
loop_
_entity.id
_entity.type
_entity.pdbx_description
1 polymer ?
#
loop_
_entity_poly.entity_id
_entity_poly.type
_entity_poly.pdbx_seq_one_letter_code
_entity_poly.pdbx_strand_id
1 'polypeptide(L)'
;MEGGAAAAVSAENAPKSASYTYWVREVTRDAAPLPLPKKIDPADLCNQPNQTHLGSVWNRAGTWEEKNLNKWASDRIKELLPSMGSLEFSSGTAEIAEVTRCSGDAFLVTVRNKKRVGYTYELTLRVEGEWCIGGEKKKLKGHIDVPEFSFGELDDLQIQVKLMEDKDIPKEQRQQISQDLRLFLQPLREKLLQFEEELKAR
;
A
#
# COMPACT_ATOMS: atom_id res chain seq x y z
N MET A 1 -2.38 67.30 -67.57
CA MET A 1 -1.33 67.09 -66.54
C MET A 1 -1.79 65.90 -65.73
N GLU A 2 -1.42 64.70 -66.17
CA GLU A 2 -0.13 64.05 -65.83
C GLU A 2 -0.21 63.53 -64.39
N GLY A 3 -0.52 62.26 -64.20
CA GLY A 3 0.47 61.20 -63.98
C GLY A 3 0.43 60.89 -62.46
N GLY A 4 0.34 59.68 -61.95
CA GLY A 4 1.01 58.43 -62.28
C GLY A 4 1.21 57.71 -60.93
N ALA A 5 1.14 56.39 -60.95
CA ALA A 5 1.01 55.51 -59.80
C ALA A 5 2.14 55.55 -58.76
N ALA A 6 1.84 55.14 -57.52
CA ALA A 6 2.74 54.34 -56.70
C ALA A 6 1.95 53.56 -55.62
N ALA A 7 2.01 52.24 -55.75
CA ALA A 7 1.58 51.27 -54.75
C ALA A 7 2.68 51.06 -53.68
N ALA A 8 2.29 50.27 -52.66
CA ALA A 8 3.10 49.62 -51.63
C ALA A 8 3.18 50.39 -50.30
N VAL A 9 3.12 49.77 -49.12
CA VAL A 9 3.40 48.37 -48.76
C VAL A 9 2.55 48.02 -47.53
N SER A 10 1.99 46.82 -47.50
CA SER A 10 1.38 46.21 -46.31
C SER A 10 2.36 46.22 -45.14
N ALA A 11 1.95 46.78 -44.01
CA ALA A 11 2.67 46.59 -42.75
C ALA A 11 2.44 45.14 -42.30
N GLU A 12 3.53 44.41 -42.40
CA GLU A 12 3.75 43.00 -42.14
C GLU A 12 3.25 42.58 -40.75
N ASN A 13 2.60 41.42 -40.74
CA ASN A 13 2.07 40.74 -39.57
C ASN A 13 3.26 40.19 -38.76
N ALA A 14 3.68 40.90 -37.70
CA ALA A 14 4.75 40.41 -36.83
C ALA A 14 4.32 39.09 -36.14
N PRO A 15 5.16 38.04 -36.12
CA PRO A 15 4.82 36.79 -35.47
C PRO A 15 4.74 37.00 -33.96
N LYS A 16 3.52 36.95 -33.41
CA LYS A 16 3.29 36.94 -31.97
C LYS A 16 4.03 35.73 -31.40
N SER A 17 5.06 35.98 -30.59
CA SER A 17 5.71 34.93 -29.81
C SER A 17 4.64 34.20 -29.00
N ALA A 18 4.60 32.88 -29.10
CA ALA A 18 3.60 32.06 -28.44
C ALA A 18 3.75 32.17 -26.92
N SER A 19 3.05 33.10 -26.28
CA SER A 19 2.93 33.15 -24.83
C SER A 19 1.99 32.04 -24.37
N TYR A 20 2.39 31.33 -23.32
CA TYR A 20 1.64 30.24 -22.69
C TYR A 20 0.45 30.78 -21.88
N THR A 21 -0.40 31.60 -22.50
CA THR A 21 -1.54 32.28 -21.86
C THR A 21 -2.80 32.17 -22.70
N TYR A 22 -2.99 31.04 -23.39
CA TYR A 22 -4.21 30.72 -24.15
C TYR A 22 -5.48 30.60 -23.28
N TRP A 23 -5.34 30.53 -21.96
CA TRP A 23 -6.44 30.40 -20.99
C TRP A 23 -6.84 31.73 -20.35
N VAL A 24 -6.05 32.80 -20.53
CA VAL A 24 -6.35 34.11 -19.96
C VAL A 24 -7.20 34.89 -20.97
N ARG A 25 -8.52 34.91 -20.77
CA ARG A 25 -9.41 35.80 -21.53
C ARG A 25 -9.12 37.24 -21.09
N GLU A 26 -8.73 38.12 -22.01
CA GLU A 26 -8.59 39.58 -21.77
C GLU A 26 -9.95 40.30 -21.64
N VAL A 27 -10.94 39.66 -21.02
CA VAL A 27 -12.29 40.22 -20.87
C VAL A 27 -12.68 40.20 -19.39
N THR A 28 -12.21 41.20 -18.66
CA THR A 28 -12.68 41.55 -17.31
C THR A 28 -14.10 42.10 -17.28
N ARG A 29 -14.77 42.25 -18.44
CA ARG A 29 -16.11 42.86 -18.54
C ARG A 29 -17.27 41.86 -18.47
N ASP A 30 -17.02 40.58 -18.71
CA ASP A 30 -18.02 39.50 -18.74
C ASP A 30 -17.67 38.38 -17.75
N ALA A 31 -16.89 38.71 -16.71
CA ALA A 31 -16.56 37.77 -15.66
C ALA A 31 -17.70 37.74 -14.62
N ALA A 32 -18.19 36.55 -14.28
CA ALA A 32 -19.08 36.38 -13.14
C ALA A 32 -18.45 37.04 -11.89
N PRO A 33 -19.23 37.77 -11.07
CA PRO A 33 -18.68 38.44 -9.89
C PRO A 33 -18.00 37.42 -8.98
N LEU A 34 -16.90 37.83 -8.37
CA LEU A 34 -16.15 36.96 -7.46
C LEU A 34 -17.08 36.46 -6.35
N PRO A 35 -17.11 35.14 -6.06
CA PRO A 35 -17.96 34.61 -5.02
C PRO A 35 -17.57 35.22 -3.68
N LEU A 36 -18.52 35.87 -3.00
CA LEU A 36 -18.29 36.44 -1.68
C LEU A 36 -18.23 35.30 -0.64
N PRO A 37 -17.25 35.31 0.27
CA PRO A 37 -17.16 34.28 1.31
C PRO A 37 -18.36 34.39 2.24
N LYS A 38 -19.21 33.35 2.24
CA LYS A 38 -20.33 33.23 3.17
C LYS A 38 -19.85 32.49 4.42
N LYS A 39 -20.07 33.09 5.60
CA LYS A 39 -19.83 32.42 6.88
C LYS A 39 -20.82 31.26 7.01
N ILE A 40 -20.31 30.07 7.31
CA ILE A 40 -21.15 28.89 7.52
C ILE A 40 -21.82 29.04 8.89
N ASP A 41 -23.14 29.06 8.91
CA ASP A 41 -23.93 29.05 10.13
C ASP A 41 -23.99 27.62 10.71
N PRO A 42 -23.86 27.43 12.04
CA PRO A 42 -23.84 26.11 12.66
C PRO A 42 -25.15 25.34 12.48
N ALA A 43 -26.27 26.02 12.20
CA ALA A 43 -27.55 25.39 11.90
C ALA A 43 -27.59 24.70 10.52
N ASP A 44 -26.76 25.15 9.57
CA ASP A 44 -26.66 24.58 8.22
C ASP A 44 -25.92 23.23 8.21
N LEU A 45 -25.08 22.99 9.23
CA LEU A 45 -24.40 21.71 9.45
C LEU A 45 -25.36 20.60 9.90
N CYS A 46 -26.40 20.93 10.68
CA CYS A 46 -27.36 19.95 11.21
C CYS A 46 -28.43 19.52 10.20
N ASN A 47 -28.67 20.31 9.15
CA ASN A 47 -29.67 19.99 8.11
C ASN A 47 -29.09 19.17 6.95
N GLN A 48 -27.82 18.79 6.99
CA GLN A 48 -27.32 17.80 6.05
C GLN A 48 -27.98 16.46 6.35
N PRO A 49 -28.65 15.82 5.36
CA PRO A 49 -29.18 14.50 5.59
C PRO A 49 -28.02 13.59 6.01
N ASN A 50 -28.19 12.87 7.12
CA ASN A 50 -27.34 11.76 7.54
C ASN A 50 -27.41 10.65 6.47
N GLN A 51 -26.86 10.91 5.29
CA GLN A 51 -26.55 9.87 4.34
C GLN A 51 -25.29 9.20 4.88
N THR A 52 -25.39 7.90 5.13
CA THR A 52 -24.27 7.01 5.42
C THR A 52 -23.35 6.97 4.19
N HIS A 53 -22.61 8.03 3.95
CA HIS A 53 -21.73 8.19 2.81
C HIS A 53 -20.34 7.69 3.19
N LEU A 54 -19.75 6.86 2.34
CA LEU A 54 -18.41 6.36 2.56
C LEU A 54 -17.39 7.37 2.03
N GLY A 55 -16.56 7.90 2.93
CA GLY A 55 -15.47 8.83 2.60
C GLY A 55 -15.81 10.29 2.92
N SER A 56 -15.02 11.23 2.39
CA SER A 56 -15.30 12.66 2.57
C SER A 56 -16.40 13.16 1.61
N VAL A 57 -16.89 14.38 1.88
CA VAL A 57 -17.88 15.10 1.02
C VAL A 57 -17.43 15.19 -0.44
N TRP A 58 -16.11 15.13 -0.71
CA TRP A 58 -15.53 15.11 -2.05
C TRP A 58 -16.02 13.91 -2.88
N ASN A 59 -16.13 12.73 -2.27
CA ASN A 59 -16.56 11.49 -2.91
C ASN A 59 -18.04 11.47 -3.32
N ARG A 60 -18.80 12.52 -3.03
CA ARG A 60 -20.19 12.67 -3.46
C ARG A 60 -20.33 12.70 -4.99
N ALA A 61 -19.33 13.23 -5.70
CA ALA A 61 -19.30 13.26 -7.16
C ALA A 61 -18.69 12.00 -7.80
N GLY A 62 -18.45 10.94 -7.01
CA GLY A 62 -17.80 9.72 -7.48
C GLY A 62 -16.30 9.88 -7.75
N THR A 63 -15.68 10.88 -7.11
CA THR A 63 -14.24 11.13 -7.15
C THR A 63 -13.45 9.98 -6.52
N TRP A 64 -12.15 9.96 -6.79
CA TRP A 64 -11.19 9.06 -6.18
C TRP A 64 -10.63 9.71 -4.90
N GLU A 65 -10.69 8.99 -3.79
CA GLU A 65 -10.04 9.34 -2.52
C GLU A 65 -9.19 8.16 -2.05
N GLU A 66 -7.93 8.43 -1.75
CA GLU A 66 -7.01 7.45 -1.17
C GLU A 66 -6.66 7.84 0.26
N LYS A 67 -6.72 6.86 1.16
CA LYS A 67 -6.24 6.97 2.53
C LYS A 67 -5.05 6.04 2.69
N ASN A 68 -3.91 6.62 3.08
CA ASN A 68 -2.73 5.84 3.42
C ASN A 68 -2.93 5.15 4.77
N LEU A 69 -2.86 3.82 4.78
CA LEU A 69 -2.96 2.98 5.98
C LEU A 69 -1.63 2.27 6.30
N ASN A 70 -0.53 2.66 5.65
CA ASN A 70 0.75 1.98 5.76
C ASN A 70 1.27 1.89 7.20
N LYS A 71 1.14 2.98 7.98
CA LYS A 71 1.55 2.99 9.39
C LYS A 71 0.80 1.96 10.22
N TRP A 72 -0.52 1.88 10.04
CA TRP A 72 -1.35 0.93 10.75
C TRP A 72 -1.05 -0.51 10.31
N ALA A 73 -0.92 -0.73 9.00
CA ALA A 73 -0.66 -2.05 8.44
C ALA A 73 0.70 -2.61 8.89
N SER A 74 1.75 -1.79 8.83
CA SER A 74 3.09 -2.19 9.27
C SER A 74 3.13 -2.53 10.76
N ASP A 75 2.43 -1.76 11.60
CA ASP A 75 2.34 -2.02 13.04
C ASP A 75 1.56 -3.33 13.30
N ARG A 76 0.42 -3.49 12.64
CA ARG A 76 -0.44 -4.65 12.79
C ARG A 76 0.23 -5.95 12.36
N ILE A 77 0.99 -5.94 11.26
CA ILE A 77 1.75 -7.10 10.81
C ILE A 77 2.82 -7.47 11.85
N LYS A 78 3.52 -6.48 12.42
CA LYS A 78 4.52 -6.70 13.47
C LYS A 78 3.92 -7.28 14.75
N GLU A 79 2.65 -7.02 15.05
CA GLU A 79 1.94 -7.64 16.17
C GLU A 79 1.40 -9.03 15.85
N LEU A 80 0.81 -9.22 14.66
CA LEU A 80 0.12 -10.46 14.28
C LEU A 80 1.08 -11.63 14.08
N LEU A 81 2.24 -11.40 13.45
CA LEU A 81 3.15 -12.47 13.08
C LEU A 81 3.84 -13.14 14.30
N PRO A 82 4.32 -12.40 15.31
CA PRO A 82 4.81 -13.02 16.55
C PRO A 82 3.68 -13.68 17.35
N SER A 83 2.45 -13.19 17.25
CA SER A 83 1.27 -13.77 17.90
C SER A 83 0.82 -15.11 17.31
N MET A 84 1.51 -15.62 16.29
CA MET A 84 1.27 -16.95 15.72
C MET A 84 1.68 -18.08 16.67
N GLY A 85 2.58 -17.80 17.62
CA GLY A 85 3.06 -18.76 18.60
C GLY A 85 4.10 -19.73 18.04
N SER A 86 4.40 -20.75 18.84
CA SER A 86 5.31 -21.83 18.51
C SER A 86 4.59 -22.97 17.77
N LEU A 87 5.24 -23.49 16.74
CA LEU A 87 4.79 -24.65 15.97
C LEU A 87 5.66 -25.85 16.33
N GLU A 88 5.01 -26.97 16.67
CA GLU A 88 5.68 -28.23 16.98
C GLU A 88 5.76 -29.10 15.71
N PHE A 89 6.96 -29.58 15.42
CA PHE A 89 7.29 -30.46 14.30
C PHE A 89 7.75 -31.82 14.82
N SER A 90 7.77 -32.81 13.93
CA SER A 90 8.33 -34.13 14.24
C SER A 90 9.82 -34.08 14.62
N SER A 91 10.52 -33.04 14.16
CA SER A 91 11.97 -32.84 14.31
C SER A 91 12.34 -31.81 15.40
N GLY A 92 11.39 -31.07 15.97
CA GLY A 92 11.67 -29.94 16.85
C GLY A 92 10.50 -28.98 17.04
N THR A 93 10.76 -27.82 17.63
CA THR A 93 9.80 -26.73 17.77
C THR A 93 10.41 -25.45 17.19
N ALA A 94 9.58 -24.58 16.60
CA ALA A 94 10.04 -23.27 16.18
C ALA A 94 9.00 -22.20 16.48
N GLU A 95 9.47 -20.97 16.69
CA GLU A 95 8.68 -19.80 16.98
C GLU A 95 9.15 -18.61 16.13
N ILE A 96 8.22 -17.74 15.76
CA ILE A 96 8.54 -16.47 15.10
C ILE A 96 8.95 -15.49 16.20
N ALA A 97 10.25 -15.19 16.28
CA ALA A 97 10.79 -14.30 17.31
C ALA A 97 10.44 -12.83 17.02
N GLU A 98 10.63 -12.39 15.77
CA GLU A 98 10.38 -11.00 15.38
C GLU A 98 10.23 -10.84 13.86
N VAL A 99 9.62 -9.72 13.46
CA VAL A 99 9.59 -9.24 12.07
C VAL A 99 10.74 -8.28 11.86
N THR A 100 11.83 -8.74 11.24
CA THR A 100 13.04 -7.95 11.02
C THR A 100 12.86 -6.89 9.94
N ARG A 101 12.18 -7.24 8.84
CA ARG A 101 11.89 -6.32 7.72
C ARG A 101 10.41 -6.36 7.42
N CYS A 102 9.79 -5.18 7.33
CA CYS A 102 8.42 -4.98 6.91
C CYS A 102 8.39 -3.69 6.09
N SER A 103 8.37 -3.83 4.78
CA SER A 103 8.39 -2.71 3.83
C SER A 103 7.30 -2.92 2.80
N GLY A 104 6.64 -1.83 2.40
CA GLY A 104 5.49 -1.90 1.51
C GLY A 104 4.53 -0.75 1.74
N ASP A 105 3.38 -0.85 1.09
CA ASP A 105 2.36 0.17 1.07
C ASP A 105 0.98 -0.45 1.28
N ALA A 106 0.14 0.23 2.06
CA ALA A 106 -1.26 -0.10 2.25
C ALA A 106 -2.11 1.14 2.05
N PHE A 107 -3.16 1.01 1.26
CA PHE A 107 -4.08 2.09 0.95
C PHE A 107 -5.53 1.61 0.94
N LEU A 108 -6.41 2.51 1.35
CA LEU A 108 -7.85 2.38 1.21
C LEU A 108 -8.34 3.39 0.20
N VAL A 109 -8.83 2.89 -0.93
CA VAL A 109 -9.34 3.67 -2.05
C VAL A 109 -10.86 3.68 -1.99
N THR A 110 -11.44 4.87 -2.04
CA THR A 110 -12.89 5.08 -2.15
C THR A 110 -13.19 5.67 -3.52
N VAL A 111 -13.99 4.96 -4.32
CA VAL A 111 -14.40 5.40 -5.66
C VAL A 111 -15.88 5.11 -5.84
N ARG A 112 -16.66 6.11 -6.28
CA ARG A 112 -18.11 5.96 -6.52
C ARG A 112 -18.85 5.30 -5.34
N ASN A 113 -18.52 5.73 -4.12
CA ASN A 113 -19.07 5.20 -2.87
C ASN A 113 -18.79 3.70 -2.63
N LYS A 114 -17.76 3.14 -3.26
CA LYS A 114 -17.25 1.78 -3.01
C LYS A 114 -15.86 1.86 -2.39
N LYS A 115 -15.67 1.15 -1.27
CA LYS A 115 -14.37 0.93 -0.64
C LYS A 115 -13.63 -0.18 -1.36
N ARG A 116 -12.34 0.02 -1.58
CA ARG A 116 -11.39 -0.98 -2.07
C ARG A 116 -10.12 -0.85 -1.23
N VAL A 117 -9.61 -1.97 -0.76
CA VAL A 117 -8.32 -2.03 -0.08
C VAL A 117 -7.30 -2.57 -1.05
N GLY A 118 -6.08 -2.08 -0.94
CA GLY A 118 -4.93 -2.63 -1.63
C GLY A 118 -3.72 -2.53 -0.71
N TYR A 119 -2.88 -3.54 -0.76
CA TYR A 119 -1.58 -3.49 -0.16
C TYR A 119 -0.61 -4.35 -0.96
N THR A 120 0.66 -4.01 -0.84
CA THR A 120 1.79 -4.81 -1.30
C THR A 120 2.87 -4.71 -0.24
N TYR A 121 3.32 -5.85 0.28
CA TYR A 121 4.37 -5.91 1.31
C TYR A 121 5.42 -6.97 1.00
N GLU A 122 6.62 -6.70 1.48
CA GLU A 122 7.74 -7.62 1.60
C GLU A 122 8.08 -7.81 3.09
N LEU A 123 8.33 -9.05 3.50
CA LEU A 123 8.59 -9.38 4.89
C LEU A 123 9.84 -10.23 5.04
N THR A 124 10.64 -9.95 6.06
CA THR A 124 11.66 -10.86 6.56
C THR A 124 11.37 -11.15 8.01
N LEU A 125 11.09 -12.40 8.32
CA LEU A 125 10.79 -12.91 9.64
C LEU A 125 12.02 -13.60 10.20
N ARG A 126 12.30 -13.38 11.48
CA ARG A 126 13.31 -14.13 12.21
C ARG A 126 12.63 -15.22 13.02
N VAL A 127 13.11 -16.43 12.83
CA VAL A 127 12.59 -17.63 13.46
C VAL A 127 13.67 -18.21 14.36
N GLU A 128 13.28 -18.58 15.57
CA GLU A 128 14.15 -19.27 16.52
C GLU A 128 13.45 -20.58 16.92
N GLY A 129 14.20 -21.64 17.15
CA GLY A 129 13.61 -22.93 17.48
C GLY A 129 14.61 -23.94 18.01
N GLU A 130 14.10 -25.03 18.55
CA GLU A 130 14.88 -26.15 19.07
C GLU A 130 14.60 -27.40 18.26
N TRP A 131 15.63 -27.98 17.63
CA TRP A 131 15.52 -29.21 16.86
C TRP A 131 16.33 -30.33 17.50
N CYS A 132 15.78 -31.54 17.45
CA CYS A 132 16.44 -32.77 17.90
C CYS A 132 17.33 -33.30 16.78
N ILE A 133 18.63 -33.00 16.84
CA ILE A 133 19.63 -33.48 15.86
C ILE A 133 20.47 -34.58 16.54
N GLY A 134 20.31 -35.82 16.09
CA GLY A 134 21.12 -36.94 16.58
C GLY A 134 20.90 -37.30 18.06
N GLY A 135 19.76 -36.94 18.65
CA GLY A 135 19.43 -37.17 20.06
C GLY A 135 19.69 -35.98 20.98
N GLU A 136 20.34 -34.92 20.49
CA GLU A 136 20.55 -33.67 21.23
C GLU A 136 19.65 -32.55 20.71
N LYS A 137 19.08 -31.76 21.64
CA LYS A 137 18.31 -30.55 21.31
C LYS A 137 19.26 -29.40 21.04
N LYS A 138 19.29 -28.92 19.79
CA LYS A 138 20.08 -27.75 19.38
C LYS A 138 19.17 -26.58 19.07
N LYS A 139 19.53 -25.40 19.56
CA LYS A 139 18.88 -24.13 19.24
C LYS A 139 19.36 -23.64 17.90
N LEU A 140 18.44 -23.41 16.97
CA LEU A 140 18.73 -22.93 15.63
C LEU A 140 18.00 -21.63 15.37
N LYS A 141 18.64 -20.77 14.57
CA LYS A 141 18.08 -19.51 14.11
C LYS A 141 17.95 -19.56 12.59
N GLY A 142 16.84 -19.03 12.11
CA GLY A 142 16.54 -18.94 10.69
C GLY A 142 15.86 -17.63 10.35
N HIS A 143 15.80 -17.35 9.05
CA HIS A 143 15.05 -16.28 8.47
C HIS A 143 14.06 -16.84 7.46
N ILE A 144 12.83 -16.34 7.48
CA ILE A 144 11.82 -16.62 6.47
C ILE A 144 11.57 -15.32 5.73
N ASP A 145 11.95 -15.29 4.45
CA ASP A 145 11.70 -14.16 3.57
C ASP A 145 10.43 -14.41 2.75
N VAL A 146 9.51 -13.45 2.80
CA VAL A 146 8.33 -13.33 1.93
C VAL A 146 8.66 -12.22 0.92
N PRO A 147 9.04 -12.56 -0.33
CA PRO A 147 9.58 -11.59 -1.27
C PRO A 147 8.59 -10.50 -1.64
N GLU A 148 7.35 -10.87 -1.94
CA GLU A 148 6.25 -9.94 -2.19
C GLU A 148 4.93 -10.69 -1.98
N PHE A 149 3.98 -10.05 -1.32
CA PHE A 149 2.60 -10.51 -1.30
C PHE A 149 1.65 -9.31 -1.34
N SER A 150 0.50 -9.51 -1.97
CA SER A 150 -0.47 -8.45 -2.20
C SER A 150 -1.88 -8.91 -1.82
N PHE A 151 -2.78 -7.93 -1.75
CA PHE A 151 -4.18 -8.17 -1.42
C PHE A 151 -4.84 -9.16 -2.39
N GLY A 152 -5.39 -10.26 -1.88
CA GLY A 152 -6.08 -11.29 -2.67
C GLY A 152 -5.17 -12.38 -3.25
N GLU A 153 -3.85 -12.21 -3.21
CA GLU A 153 -2.86 -13.18 -3.74
C GLU A 153 -2.24 -14.05 -2.64
N LEU A 154 -2.93 -14.20 -1.50
CA LEU A 154 -2.46 -15.02 -0.39
C LEU A 154 -2.49 -16.53 -0.68
N ASP A 155 -3.12 -16.95 -1.79
CA ASP A 155 -3.14 -18.36 -2.21
C ASP A 155 -1.80 -18.84 -2.77
N ASP A 156 -1.11 -17.98 -3.55
CA ASP A 156 0.22 -18.26 -4.11
C ASP A 156 1.35 -17.71 -3.24
N LEU A 157 1.14 -17.60 -1.92
CA LEU A 157 2.16 -17.05 -1.02
C LEU A 157 3.43 -17.92 -1.04
N GLN A 158 4.52 -17.34 -1.54
CA GLN A 158 5.82 -18.01 -1.60
C GLN A 158 6.70 -17.57 -0.42
N ILE A 159 7.37 -18.53 0.22
CA ILE A 159 8.36 -18.24 1.25
C ILE A 159 9.72 -18.84 0.92
N GLN A 160 10.77 -18.08 1.24
CA GLN A 160 12.15 -18.51 1.15
C GLN A 160 12.70 -18.69 2.55
N VAL A 161 13.10 -19.92 2.87
CA VAL A 161 13.67 -20.26 4.17
C VAL A 161 15.19 -20.20 4.08
N LYS A 162 15.82 -19.40 4.93
CA LYS A 162 17.27 -19.27 5.08
C LYS A 162 17.66 -19.64 6.49
N LEU A 163 18.35 -20.76 6.67
CA LEU A 163 18.90 -21.16 7.97
C LEU A 163 20.26 -20.46 8.19
N MET A 164 20.54 -19.99 9.41
CA MET A 164 21.89 -19.53 9.73
C MET A 164 22.86 -20.73 9.69
N GLU A 165 24.04 -20.52 9.10
CA GLU A 165 25.02 -21.59 8.92
C GLU A 165 25.66 -21.98 10.26
N ASP A 166 25.16 -23.07 10.84
CA ASP A 166 25.83 -23.74 11.94
C ASP A 166 26.56 -24.99 11.40
N LYS A 167 27.90 -25.01 11.49
CA LYS A 167 28.75 -26.06 10.87
C LYS A 167 28.46 -27.46 11.43
N ASP A 168 27.74 -27.54 12.53
CA ASP A 168 27.42 -28.75 13.28
C ASP A 168 26.11 -29.44 12.88
N ILE A 169 25.45 -29.00 11.80
CA ILE A 169 24.20 -29.61 11.30
C ILE A 169 24.43 -30.33 9.98
N PRO A 170 24.15 -31.64 9.89
CA PRO A 170 24.26 -32.37 8.63
C PRO A 170 23.26 -31.85 7.59
N LYS A 171 23.64 -31.93 6.31
CA LYS A 171 22.86 -31.37 5.19
C LYS A 171 21.43 -31.92 5.11
N GLU A 172 21.27 -33.20 5.41
CA GLU A 172 19.96 -33.88 5.39
C GLU A 172 19.02 -33.30 6.46
N GLN A 173 19.53 -33.02 7.65
CA GLN A 173 18.76 -32.37 8.72
C GLN A 173 18.43 -30.92 8.37
N ARG A 174 19.35 -30.18 7.74
CA ARG A 174 19.05 -28.83 7.24
C ARG A 174 17.89 -28.83 6.23
N GLN A 175 17.84 -29.84 5.34
CA GLN A 175 16.74 -29.99 4.40
C GLN A 175 15.43 -30.32 5.11
N GLN A 176 15.45 -31.21 6.11
CA GLN A 176 14.28 -31.52 6.93
C GLN A 176 13.75 -30.27 7.64
N ILE A 177 14.63 -29.53 8.34
CA ILE A 177 14.27 -28.28 9.02
C ILE A 177 13.70 -27.27 8.02
N SER A 178 14.28 -27.15 6.83
CA SER A 178 13.74 -26.26 5.79
C SER A 178 12.34 -26.67 5.31
N GLN A 179 12.06 -27.97 5.22
CA GLN A 179 10.72 -28.49 4.90
C GLN A 179 9.73 -28.24 6.05
N ASP A 180 10.16 -28.45 7.29
CA ASP A 180 9.34 -28.16 8.47
C ASP A 180 8.99 -26.66 8.53
N LEU A 181 9.97 -25.79 8.26
CA LEU A 181 9.73 -24.35 8.19
C LEU A 181 8.81 -23.95 7.03
N ARG A 182 8.66 -24.77 5.98
CA ARG A 182 7.65 -24.53 4.94
C ARG A 182 6.23 -24.72 5.45
N LEU A 183 6.03 -25.51 6.51
CA LEU A 183 4.70 -25.67 7.11
C LEU A 183 4.20 -24.39 7.78
N PHE A 184 5.08 -23.43 8.11
CA PHE A 184 4.67 -22.09 8.55
C PHE A 184 3.87 -21.32 7.51
N LEU A 185 3.88 -21.73 6.23
CA LEU A 185 3.05 -21.11 5.19
C LEU A 185 1.57 -21.07 5.55
N GLN A 186 1.04 -22.17 6.08
CA GLN A 186 -0.38 -22.28 6.41
C GLN A 186 -0.79 -21.29 7.53
N PRO A 187 -0.19 -21.32 8.72
CA PRO A 187 -0.56 -20.38 9.78
C PRO A 187 -0.22 -18.93 9.41
N LEU A 188 0.85 -18.69 8.64
CA LEU A 188 1.17 -17.36 8.12
C LEU A 188 0.04 -16.84 7.23
N ARG A 189 -0.44 -17.67 6.31
CA ARG A 189 -1.57 -17.35 5.42
C ARG A 189 -2.84 -17.04 6.20
N GLU A 190 -3.19 -17.84 7.20
CA GLU A 190 -4.37 -17.59 8.04
C GLU A 190 -4.30 -16.23 8.75
N LYS A 191 -3.12 -15.85 9.22
CA LYS A 191 -2.91 -14.59 9.93
C LYS A 191 -2.89 -13.39 9.00
N LEU A 192 -2.35 -13.56 7.81
CA LEU A 192 -2.45 -12.55 6.75
C LEU A 192 -3.89 -12.40 6.26
N LEU A 193 -4.69 -13.47 6.20
CA LEU A 193 -6.13 -13.38 5.90
C LEU A 193 -6.88 -12.60 6.97
N GLN A 194 -6.61 -12.87 8.25
CA GLN A 194 -7.15 -12.08 9.35
C GLN A 194 -6.79 -10.59 9.20
N PHE A 195 -5.54 -10.30 8.85
CA PHE A 195 -5.09 -8.94 8.55
C PHE A 195 -5.88 -8.30 7.39
N GLU A 196 -6.16 -9.04 6.31
CA GLU A 196 -6.97 -8.52 5.20
C GLU A 196 -8.40 -8.16 5.64
N GLU A 197 -9.02 -8.98 6.48
CA GLU A 197 -10.36 -8.72 7.01
C GLU A 197 -10.38 -7.47 7.90
N GLU A 198 -9.37 -7.30 8.76
CA GLU A 198 -9.22 -6.11 9.58
C GLU A 198 -8.98 -4.85 8.73
N LEU A 199 -8.22 -4.96 7.65
CA LEU A 199 -7.99 -3.86 6.72
C LEU A 199 -9.27 -3.47 5.98
N LYS A 200 -10.10 -4.45 5.57
CA LYS A 200 -11.42 -4.22 4.94
C LYS A 200 -12.42 -3.56 5.88
N ALA A 201 -12.36 -3.88 7.17
CA ALA A 201 -13.28 -3.34 8.17
C ALA A 201 -13.04 -1.84 8.47
N ARG A 202 -11.86 -1.32 8.14
CA ARG A 202 -11.49 0.10 8.31
C ARG A 202 -12.18 0.99 7.28
#